data_AF-A0A4V7I9Q7-F1
#
_entry.id   AF-A0A4V7I9Q7-F1
#
_cell.length_a   1.000
_cell.length_b   1.000
_cell.length_c   1.000
_cell.angle_alpha   90.00
_cell.angle_beta   90.00
_cell.angle_gamma   90.00
#
_symmetry.space_group_name_H-M   'P 1'
#
loop_
_entity.id
_entity.type
_entity.pdbx_description
1 polymer ?
#
loop_
_entity_poly.entity_id
_entity_poly.type
_entity_poly.pdbx_seq_one_letter_code
_entity_poly.pdbx_strand_id
1 'polypeptide(L)'
;MQKNCPFCQNPHIRKYGVRNNIQRYKCNACLKTFTFKKKLAPLKIWLEFTEGKQTYLQLSEKYHCSIRTIQRYIDKSPKKALSFPQSKYSNLLIDTSFFHREFGVMVFMGTLSKKVIYHQIVKTEKYIFTRKHPTS
;
A
#
# COMPACT_ATOMS: atom_id res chain seq x y z
N MET A 1 1.39 -13.52 30.69
CA MET A 1 1.12 -14.19 29.40
C MET A 1 2.33 -15.01 28.98
N GLN A 2 2.20 -16.34 28.91
CA GLN A 2 3.25 -17.18 28.33
C GLN A 2 3.31 -16.96 26.80
N LYS A 3 4.53 -16.87 26.27
CA LYS A 3 4.76 -16.63 24.85
C LYS A 3 4.95 -17.96 24.15
N ASN A 4 4.04 -18.32 23.26
CA ASN A 4 4.08 -19.58 22.53
C ASN A 4 4.73 -19.40 21.15
N CYS A 5 5.15 -20.51 20.53
CA CYS A 5 5.62 -20.49 19.15
C CYS A 5 4.52 -20.02 18.20
N PRO A 6 4.75 -18.99 17.35
CA PRO A 6 3.72 -18.48 16.43
C PRO A 6 3.39 -19.43 15.27
N PHE A 7 4.12 -20.55 15.12
CA PHE A 7 3.92 -21.50 14.02
C PHE A 7 3.25 -22.80 14.44
N CYS A 8 3.47 -23.26 15.68
CA CYS A 8 2.95 -24.54 16.17
C CYS A 8 2.34 -24.44 17.58
N GLN A 9 2.26 -23.22 18.13
CA GLN A 9 1.66 -22.90 19.43
C GLN A 9 2.29 -23.61 20.65
N ASN A 10 3.37 -24.36 20.46
CA ASN A 10 4.10 -25.01 21.55
C ASN A 10 4.74 -23.96 22.49
N PRO A 11 4.63 -24.12 23.83
CA PRO A 11 5.18 -23.19 24.82
C PRO A 11 6.70 -23.32 25.01
N HIS A 12 7.30 -24.43 24.60
CA HIS A 12 8.74 -24.67 24.75
C HIS A 12 9.55 -23.90 23.70
N ILE A 13 9.89 -22.68 24.07
CA ILE A 13 10.71 -21.76 23.28
C ILE A 13 11.97 -21.38 24.06
N ARG A 14 13.10 -21.23 23.38
CA ARG A 14 14.37 -20.79 23.97
C ARG A 14 14.93 -19.57 23.26
N LYS A 15 15.70 -18.75 23.98
CA LYS A 15 16.47 -17.64 23.38
C LYS A 15 17.46 -18.22 22.36
N TYR A 16 17.62 -17.52 21.23
CA TYR A 16 18.45 -17.97 20.09
C TYR A 16 19.19 -16.78 19.45
N GLY A 17 20.07 -16.15 20.23
CA GLY A 17 20.86 -15.00 19.80
C GLY A 17 20.05 -13.70 19.63
N VAL A 18 20.76 -12.65 19.21
CA VAL A 18 20.24 -11.29 19.02
C VAL A 18 20.55 -10.85 17.60
N ARG A 19 19.61 -10.18 16.92
CA ARG A 19 19.83 -9.56 15.59
C ARG A 19 19.18 -8.20 15.55
N ASN A 20 19.90 -7.18 15.10
CA ASN A 20 19.46 -5.77 15.09
C ASN A 20 18.94 -5.36 16.48
N ASN A 21 19.72 -5.66 17.53
CA ASN A 21 19.38 -5.43 18.95
C ASN A 21 18.09 -6.08 19.45
N ILE A 22 17.59 -7.11 18.74
CA ILE A 22 16.32 -7.74 19.07
C ILE A 22 16.53 -9.24 19.32
N GLN A 23 16.01 -9.69 20.48
CA GLN A 23 16.06 -11.07 20.91
C GLN A 23 15.32 -11.99 19.93
N ARG A 24 16.01 -13.01 19.43
CA ARG A 24 15.41 -14.10 18.66
C ARG A 24 15.13 -15.30 19.55
N TYR A 25 14.15 -16.09 19.13
CA TYR A 25 13.73 -17.32 19.81
C TYR A 25 13.73 -18.47 18.82
N LYS A 26 13.92 -19.69 19.33
CA LYS A 26 13.76 -20.95 18.60
C LYS A 26 12.77 -21.83 19.35
N CYS A 27 11.82 -22.43 18.63
CA CYS A 27 10.93 -23.42 19.20
C CYS A 27 11.64 -24.78 19.24
N ASN A 28 11.52 -25.52 20.34
CA ASN A 28 12.13 -26.84 20.45
C ASN A 28 11.35 -27.92 19.69
N ALA A 29 10.04 -27.76 19.51
CA ALA A 29 9.21 -28.72 18.79
C ALA A 29 9.33 -28.60 17.26
N CYS A 30 9.12 -27.40 16.70
CA CYS A 30 9.14 -27.22 15.24
C CYS A 30 10.48 -26.68 14.70
N LEU A 31 11.47 -26.43 15.56
CA LEU A 31 12.80 -25.92 15.25
C LEU A 31 12.86 -24.55 14.53
N LYS A 32 11.71 -23.93 14.24
CA LYS A 32 11.63 -22.61 13.60
C LYS A 32 12.17 -21.52 14.52
N THR A 33 12.85 -20.54 13.93
CA THR A 33 13.30 -19.32 14.62
C THR A 33 12.39 -18.14 14.30
N PHE A 34 12.16 -17.28 15.28
CA PHE A 34 11.28 -16.12 15.15
C PHE A 34 11.65 -15.04 16.15
N THR A 35 10.95 -13.91 16.04
CA THR A 35 11.07 -12.78 16.94
C THR A 35 9.67 -12.31 17.31
N PHE A 36 9.43 -12.03 18.59
CA PHE A 36 8.20 -11.38 19.03
C PHE A 36 8.28 -9.88 18.73
N LYS A 37 8.09 -9.48 17.47
CA LYS A 37 7.85 -8.08 17.12
C LYS A 37 6.37 -7.86 16.91
N LYS A 38 5.86 -6.76 17.45
CA LYS A 38 4.56 -6.23 17.03
C LYS A 38 4.66 -5.91 15.54
N LYS A 39 3.83 -6.55 14.71
CA LYS A 39 3.73 -6.17 13.29
C LYS A 39 3.09 -4.79 13.23
N LEU A 40 3.64 -3.92 12.38
CA LEU A 40 2.99 -2.65 12.07
C LEU A 40 1.73 -2.96 11.23
N ALA A 41 0.68 -2.17 11.43
CA ALA A 41 -0.55 -2.29 10.66
C ALA A 41 -0.43 -1.48 9.36
N PRO A 42 -0.41 -2.11 8.16
CA PRO A 42 -0.26 -1.40 6.89
C PRO A 42 -1.30 -0.29 6.70
N LEU A 43 -2.57 -0.59 7.00
CA LEU A 43 -3.69 0.36 6.94
C LEU A 43 -3.45 1.62 7.77
N LYS A 44 -2.87 1.49 8.98
CA LYS A 44 -2.58 2.66 9.83
C LYS A 44 -1.51 3.56 9.20
N ILE A 45 -0.43 2.96 8.70
CA ILE A 45 0.64 3.70 8.02
C ILE A 45 0.10 4.39 6.76
N TRP A 46 -0.80 3.73 6.03
CA TRP A 46 -1.46 4.30 4.86
C TRP A 46 -2.30 5.53 5.19
N LEU A 47 -3.19 5.45 6.20
CA LEU A 47 -4.02 6.57 6.61
C LEU A 47 -3.19 7.76 7.09
N GLU A 48 -2.14 7.51 7.87
CA GLU A 48 -1.24 8.58 8.33
C GLU A 48 -0.47 9.24 7.18
N PHE A 49 -0.12 8.48 6.13
CA PHE A 49 0.50 9.01 4.92
C PHE A 49 -0.48 9.84 4.09
N THR A 50 -1.69 9.32 3.82
CA THR A 50 -2.64 9.96 2.89
C THR A 50 -3.45 11.07 3.53
N GLU A 51 -3.97 10.87 4.74
CA GLU A 51 -4.85 11.81 5.44
C GLU A 51 -4.05 12.70 6.39
N GLY A 52 -3.09 12.11 7.11
CA GLY A 52 -2.19 12.83 8.01
C GLY A 52 -1.09 13.61 7.30
N LYS A 53 -0.96 13.45 5.97
CA LYS A 53 0.05 14.08 5.10
C LYS A 53 1.49 13.91 5.62
N GLN A 54 1.77 12.81 6.32
CA GLN A 54 3.09 12.56 6.89
C GLN A 54 4.07 12.09 5.81
N THR A 55 5.31 12.60 5.84
CA THR A 55 6.36 12.15 4.92
C THR A 55 6.91 10.78 5.33
N TYR A 56 7.62 10.12 4.41
CA TYR A 56 8.28 8.86 4.74
C TYR A 56 9.30 8.99 5.88
N LEU A 57 9.98 10.13 5.98
CA LEU A 57 10.94 10.39 7.06
C LEU A 57 10.22 10.48 8.41
N GLN A 58 9.16 11.29 8.50
CA GLN A 58 8.36 11.44 9.72
C GLN A 58 7.77 10.10 10.19
N LEU A 59 7.26 9.29 9.26
CA LEU A 59 6.77 7.95 9.56
C LEU A 59 7.91 7.02 10.01
N SER A 60 9.09 7.12 9.39
CA SER A 60 10.25 6.30 9.73
C SER A 60 10.74 6.55 11.15
N GLU A 61 10.76 7.83 11.56
CA GLU A 61 11.10 8.27 12.91
C GLU A 61 10.04 7.80 13.92
N LYS A 62 8.75 8.02 13.61
CA LYS A 62 7.62 7.63 14.47
C LYS A 62 7.54 6.12 14.72
N TYR A 63 7.81 5.30 13.70
CA TYR A 63 7.74 3.84 13.81
C TYR A 63 9.10 3.18 14.06
N HIS A 64 10.16 3.98 14.26
CA HIS A 64 11.54 3.53 14.50
C HIS A 64 11.99 2.45 13.51
N CYS A 65 11.80 2.72 12.21
CA CYS A 65 12.21 1.82 11.15
C CYS A 65 12.76 2.58 9.95
N SER A 66 13.44 1.91 9.04
CA SER A 66 13.97 2.54 7.82
C SER A 66 12.84 3.10 6.94
N ILE A 67 13.09 4.18 6.19
CA ILE A 67 12.22 4.70 5.12
C ILE A 67 11.77 3.58 4.15
N ARG A 68 12.67 2.69 3.74
CA ARG A 68 12.36 1.54 2.86
C ARG A 68 11.30 0.60 3.46
N THR A 69 11.27 0.48 4.78
CA THR A 69 10.26 -0.32 5.47
C THR A 69 8.90 0.36 5.40
N ILE A 70 8.84 1.69 5.61
CA ILE A 70 7.61 2.48 5.46
C ILE A 70 7.04 2.35 4.04
N GLN A 71 7.87 2.56 3.02
CA GLN A 71 7.48 2.40 1.61
C GLN A 71 6.83 1.03 1.36
N ARG A 72 7.50 -0.06 1.80
CA ARG A 72 6.96 -1.42 1.65
C ARG A 72 5.63 -1.64 2.38
N TYR A 73 5.39 -0.97 3.51
CA TYR A 73 4.10 -1.05 4.20
C TYR A 73 3.01 -0.29 3.43
N ILE A 74 3.33 0.87 2.86
CA ILE A 74 2.44 1.66 2.00
C ILE A 74 2.08 0.86 0.74
N ASP A 75 3.06 0.24 0.08
CA ASP A 75 2.82 -0.57 -1.14
C ASP A 75 1.92 -1.78 -0.90
N LYS A 76 1.98 -2.33 0.32
CA LYS A 76 1.15 -3.47 0.77
C LYS A 76 -0.24 -3.06 1.22
N SER A 77 -0.49 -1.78 1.44
CA SER A 77 -1.79 -1.32 1.89
C SER A 77 -2.83 -1.53 0.81
N PRO A 78 -4.07 -1.88 1.20
CA PRO A 78 -5.13 -2.14 0.24
C PRO A 78 -5.37 -0.90 -0.61
N LYS A 79 -5.19 -1.04 -1.91
CA LYS A 79 -5.51 -0.01 -2.89
C LYS A 79 -7.01 -0.02 -3.10
N LYS A 80 -7.64 1.15 -3.07
CA LYS A 80 -9.07 1.28 -3.34
C LYS A 80 -9.32 0.78 -4.77
N ALA A 81 -10.15 -0.26 -4.90
CA ALA A 81 -10.55 -0.75 -6.20
C ALA A 81 -11.35 0.34 -6.95
N LEU A 82 -11.14 0.42 -8.26
CA LEU A 82 -11.94 1.29 -9.12
C LEU A 82 -13.39 0.79 -9.12
N SER A 83 -14.33 1.72 -9.05
CA SER A 83 -15.75 1.40 -9.23
C SER A 83 -16.09 1.52 -10.70
N PHE A 84 -16.40 0.40 -11.34
CA PHE A 84 -16.89 0.43 -12.71
C PHE A 84 -18.35 0.88 -12.74
N PRO A 85 -18.74 1.75 -13.68
CA PRO A 85 -20.12 2.16 -13.85
C PRO A 85 -20.98 0.96 -14.23
N GLN A 86 -22.13 0.81 -13.59
CA GLN A 86 -23.10 -0.25 -13.89
C GLN A 86 -24.00 0.13 -15.08
N SER A 87 -24.12 1.43 -15.39
CA SER A 87 -24.96 1.90 -16.48
C SER A 87 -24.21 1.91 -17.82
N LYS A 88 -24.96 1.60 -18.88
CA LYS A 88 -24.46 1.65 -20.27
C LYS A 88 -23.97 3.03 -20.69
N TYR A 89 -24.57 4.08 -20.11
CA TYR A 89 -24.21 5.48 -20.35
C TYR A 89 -23.93 6.17 -19.02
N SER A 90 -22.85 6.95 -18.96
CA SER A 90 -22.44 7.70 -17.77
C SER A 90 -21.88 9.05 -18.18
N ASN A 91 -22.28 10.09 -17.46
CA ASN A 91 -21.66 11.41 -17.55
C ASN A 91 -20.33 11.39 -16.77
N LEU A 92 -19.25 11.82 -17.42
CA LEU A 92 -17.90 11.79 -16.87
C LEU A 92 -17.37 13.21 -16.69
N LEU A 93 -16.79 13.48 -15.53
CA LEU A 93 -15.88 14.59 -15.31
C LEU A 93 -14.46 14.05 -15.48
N ILE A 94 -13.72 14.64 -16.41
CA ILE A 94 -12.34 14.26 -16.69
C ILE A 94 -11.48 15.48 -16.37
N ASP A 95 -10.49 15.29 -15.53
CA ASP A 95 -9.51 16.32 -15.19
C ASP A 95 -8.10 15.74 -15.15
N THR A 96 -7.09 16.56 -15.46
CA THR A 96 -5.69 16.16 -15.41
C THR A 96 -4.91 17.12 -14.52
N SER A 97 -4.38 16.60 -13.41
CA SER A 97 -3.50 17.35 -12.51
C SER A 97 -2.03 17.04 -12.82
N PHE A 98 -1.25 18.05 -13.22
CA PHE A 98 0.19 17.90 -13.48
C PHE A 98 1.04 18.08 -12.23
N PHE A 99 2.01 17.18 -12.05
CA PHE A 99 3.02 17.24 -11.00
C PHE A 99 4.37 17.55 -11.66
N HIS A 100 4.81 18.80 -11.53
CA HIS A 100 5.99 19.34 -12.23
C HIS A 100 5.89 19.22 -13.77
N ARG A 101 7.01 19.00 -14.46
CA ARG A 101 7.09 18.83 -15.92
C ARG A 101 7.28 17.36 -16.32
N GLU A 102 7.15 16.43 -15.37
CA GLU A 102 7.48 15.01 -15.59
C GLU A 102 6.25 14.17 -15.90
N PHE A 103 5.15 14.37 -15.15
CA PHE A 103 3.92 13.61 -15.35
C PHE A 103 2.69 14.37 -14.84
N GLY A 104 1.52 13.96 -15.32
CA GLY A 104 0.22 14.30 -14.78
C GLY A 104 -0.58 13.04 -14.45
N VAL A 105 -1.57 13.21 -13.61
CA VAL A 105 -2.55 12.17 -13.27
C VAL A 105 -3.89 12.61 -13.85
N MET A 106 -4.36 11.89 -14.87
CA MET A 106 -5.68 12.09 -15.43
C MET A 106 -6.68 11.20 -14.70
N VAL A 107 -7.77 11.78 -14.22
CA VAL A 107 -8.81 11.12 -13.42
C VAL A 107 -10.15 11.25 -14.11
N PHE A 108 -10.86 10.13 -14.23
CA PHE A 108 -12.22 10.04 -14.76
C PHE A 108 -13.15 9.75 -13.58
N MET A 109 -14.06 10.68 -13.32
CA MET A 109 -15.02 10.58 -12.24
C MET A 109 -16.44 10.55 -12.80
N GLY A 110 -17.27 9.63 -12.31
CA GLY A 110 -18.69 9.66 -12.62
C GLY A 110 -19.33 10.89 -11.97
N THR A 111 -19.99 11.76 -12.73
CA THR A 111 -20.52 13.02 -12.20
C THR A 111 -21.61 12.80 -11.15
N LEU A 112 -22.43 11.78 -11.35
CA LEU A 112 -23.51 11.38 -10.43
C LEU A 112 -22.97 10.59 -9.23
N SER A 113 -22.11 9.60 -9.48
CA SER A 113 -21.59 8.73 -8.42
C SER A 113 -20.54 9.40 -7.54
N LYS A 114 -19.89 10.46 -8.04
CA LYS A 114 -18.70 11.11 -7.44
C LYS A 114 -17.56 10.13 -7.14
N LYS A 115 -17.54 8.98 -7.84
CA LYS A 115 -16.50 7.96 -7.69
C LYS A 115 -15.55 7.99 -8.87
N VAL A 116 -14.27 7.74 -8.59
CA VAL A 116 -13.25 7.54 -9.61
C VAL A 116 -13.51 6.20 -10.31
N ILE A 117 -13.71 6.29 -11.61
CA ILE A 117 -13.97 5.15 -12.50
C ILE A 117 -12.66 4.68 -13.14
N TYR A 118 -11.81 5.63 -13.50
CA TYR A 118 -10.53 5.35 -14.14
C TYR A 118 -9.51 6.43 -13.79
N HIS A 119 -8.23 6.07 -13.77
CA HIS A 119 -7.13 7.02 -13.71
C HIS A 119 -5.95 6.51 -14.54
N GLN A 120 -5.17 7.42 -15.08
CA GLN A 120 -3.93 7.09 -15.78
C GLN A 120 -2.85 8.14 -15.54
N ILE A 121 -1.59 7.69 -15.57
CA ILE A 121 -0.43 8.59 -15.57
C ILE A 121 -0.17 9.01 -17.01
N VAL A 122 -0.11 10.31 -17.26
CA VAL A 122 0.13 10.91 -18.58
C VAL A 122 1.40 11.76 -18.54
N LYS A 123 2.14 11.85 -19.65
CA LYS A 123 3.30 12.77 -19.75
C LYS A 123 2.91 14.17 -20.20
N THR A 124 1.89 14.23 -21.06
CA THR A 124 1.37 15.46 -21.65
C THR A 124 -0.13 15.29 -21.81
N GLU A 125 -0.85 16.40 -21.94
CA GLU A 125 -2.29 16.39 -22.23
C GLU A 125 -2.61 15.94 -23.66
N LYS A 126 -1.58 15.70 -24.50
CA LYS A 126 -1.76 15.29 -25.89
C LYS A 126 -2.57 13.99 -25.99
N TYR A 127 -3.74 14.14 -26.57
CA TYR A 127 -4.65 13.09 -26.97
C TYR A 127 -4.10 12.36 -28.20
N ILE A 128 -3.61 11.12 -28.06
CA ILE A 128 -3.36 10.25 -29.22
C ILE A 128 -4.68 9.54 -29.52
N PHE A 129 -5.40 10.01 -30.53
CA PHE A 129 -6.61 9.36 -31.04
C PHE A 129 -6.22 8.04 -31.69
N THR A 130 -6.16 6.93 -30.94
CA THR A 130 -6.08 5.62 -31.57
C THR A 130 -7.46 5.26 -32.11
N ARG A 131 -7.72 5.57 -33.39
CA ARG A 131 -8.79 4.89 -34.13
C ARG A 131 -8.43 3.41 -34.16
N LYS A 132 -9.02 2.61 -33.27
CA LYS A 132 -9.17 1.19 -33.57
C LYS A 132 -10.14 1.14 -34.74
N HIS A 133 -9.62 0.90 -35.93
CA HIS A 133 -10.44 0.54 -37.08
C HIS A 133 -11.31 -0.65 -36.64
N PRO A 134 -12.64 -0.62 -36.86
CA PRO A 134 -13.43 -1.82 -36.82
C PRO A 134 -12.92 -2.70 -37.96
N THR A 135 -12.31 -3.84 -37.63
CA THR A 135 -12.11 -4.90 -38.60
C THR A 135 -13.50 -5.39 -39.01
N SER A 136 -13.82 -5.16 -40.28
CA SER A 136 -14.96 -5.70 -41.02
C SER A 136 -15.03 -7.21 -40.93
#